data_AF-S1NCV3-F1
#
_entry.id   AF-S1NCV3-F1
#
_cell.length_a   1.000
_cell.length_b   1.000
_cell.length_c   1.000
_cell.angle_alpha   90.00
_cell.angle_beta   90.00
_cell.angle_gamma   90.00
#
_symmetry.space_group_name_H-M   'P 1'
#
loop_
_entity.id
_entity.type
_entity.pdbx_description
1 polymer ?
#
loop_
_entity_poly.entity_id
_entity_poly.type
_entity_poly.pdbx_seq_one_letter_code
_entity_poly.pdbx_strand_id
1 'polypeptide(L)'
;MQDPLYLGNKHERIYGERYMDFVDKFVTAATKLFPELLLHWEDFGRSNAATILEKYQDKITTFNDDIQGTGIVVLAGVLGAMNIAQEKLTDQTFLTFGAGTAGVGIANQLLDELIREGLSEEEARSRFYLVDKQGLLFEDTPDLTEG
;
A
#
# COMPACT_ATOMS: atom_id res chain seq x y z
N MET A 1 -0.72 -7.01 -27.35
CA MET A 1 0.14 -8.07 -27.94
C MET A 1 0.27 -7.99 -29.46
N GLN A 2 -0.71 -7.43 -30.19
CA GLN A 2 -0.66 -7.35 -31.65
C GLN A 2 0.10 -6.12 -32.17
N ASP A 3 0.49 -5.20 -31.29
CA ASP A 3 1.30 -4.05 -31.66
C ASP A 3 2.67 -4.52 -32.20
N PRO A 4 2.99 -4.24 -33.49
CA PRO A 4 4.25 -4.64 -34.09
C PRO A 4 5.46 -3.92 -33.47
N LEU A 5 5.27 -2.78 -32.81
CA LEU A 5 6.31 -1.99 -32.17
C LEU A 5 6.57 -2.39 -30.70
N TYR A 6 5.74 -3.27 -30.12
CA TYR A 6 5.92 -3.70 -28.74
C TYR A 6 7.20 -4.55 -28.58
N LEU A 7 8.14 -4.04 -27.77
CA LEU A 7 9.46 -4.64 -27.54
C LEU A 7 9.48 -5.69 -26.42
N GLY A 8 8.41 -5.79 -25.62
CA GLY A 8 8.33 -6.74 -24.52
C GLY A 8 7.99 -8.16 -24.98
N ASN A 9 7.93 -9.07 -24.01
CA ASN A 9 7.56 -10.46 -24.26
C ASN A 9 6.12 -10.56 -24.80
N LYS A 10 5.94 -11.23 -25.94
CA LYS A 10 4.64 -11.39 -26.61
C LYS A 10 3.86 -12.60 -26.09
N HIS A 11 3.62 -12.62 -24.78
CA HIS A 11 2.76 -13.59 -24.10
C HIS A 11 2.05 -12.92 -22.91
N GLU A 12 1.05 -13.60 -22.33
CA GLU A 12 0.36 -13.10 -21.13
C GLU A 12 1.29 -13.05 -19.92
N ARG A 13 0.96 -12.21 -18.94
CA ARG A 13 1.75 -12.15 -17.70
C ARG A 13 1.76 -13.52 -17.01
N ILE A 14 2.89 -13.88 -16.44
CA ILE A 14 3.04 -15.08 -15.61
C ILE A 14 2.63 -14.70 -14.18
N TYR A 15 1.84 -15.55 -13.54
CA TYR A 15 1.32 -15.33 -12.18
C TYR A 15 1.67 -16.51 -11.27
N GLY A 16 1.39 -16.37 -9.97
CA GLY A 16 1.57 -17.42 -8.97
C GLY A 16 3.02 -17.69 -8.61
N GLU A 17 3.29 -18.92 -8.17
CA GLU A 17 4.60 -19.36 -7.64
C GLU A 17 5.75 -19.05 -8.60
N ARG A 18 5.58 -19.33 -9.90
CA ARG A 18 6.62 -19.07 -10.91
C ARG A 18 7.03 -17.60 -11.00
N TYR A 19 6.08 -16.68 -10.77
CA TYR A 19 6.38 -15.25 -10.74
C TYR A 19 7.14 -14.89 -9.46
N MET A 20 6.70 -15.39 -8.31
CA MET A 20 7.37 -15.13 -7.04
C MET A 20 8.77 -15.72 -6.98
N ASP A 21 8.99 -16.92 -7.53
CA ASP A 21 10.33 -17.51 -7.67
C ASP A 21 11.28 -16.63 -8.48
N PHE A 22 10.76 -15.93 -9.49
CA PHE A 22 11.54 -14.99 -10.27
C PHE A 22 11.90 -13.74 -9.45
N VAL A 23 10.95 -13.19 -8.71
CA VAL A 23 11.19 -12.07 -7.77
C VAL A 23 12.24 -12.47 -6.73
N ASP A 24 12.14 -13.66 -6.15
CA ASP A 24 13.10 -14.19 -5.17
C ASP A 24 14.51 -14.31 -5.72
N LYS A 25 14.64 -14.81 -6.95
CA LYS A 25 15.93 -14.87 -7.65
C LYS A 25 16.52 -13.48 -7.86
N PHE A 26 15.69 -12.51 -8.24
CA PHE A 26 16.13 -11.12 -8.38
C PHE A 26 16.62 -10.55 -7.05
N VAL A 27 15.82 -10.64 -5.98
CA VAL A 27 16.18 -10.11 -4.65
C VAL A 27 17.46 -10.76 -4.13
N THR A 28 17.59 -12.08 -4.27
CA THR A 28 18.78 -12.83 -3.84
C THR A 28 20.02 -12.40 -4.62
N ALA A 29 19.92 -12.25 -5.93
CA ALA A 29 21.04 -11.84 -6.77
C ALA A 29 21.44 -10.39 -6.48
N ALA A 30 20.47 -9.48 -6.34
CA ALA A 30 20.71 -8.07 -6.06
C ALA A 30 21.41 -7.90 -4.71
N THR A 31 20.86 -8.46 -3.63
CA THR A 31 21.40 -8.30 -2.26
C THR A 31 22.76 -8.98 -2.10
N LYS A 32 23.03 -10.07 -2.84
CA LYS A 32 24.36 -10.67 -2.89
C LYS A 32 25.40 -9.76 -3.56
N LEU A 33 25.03 -9.06 -4.61
CA LEU A 33 25.94 -8.17 -5.36
C LEU A 33 26.15 -6.83 -4.63
N PHE A 34 25.10 -6.31 -3.99
CA PHE A 34 25.12 -5.03 -3.29
C PHE A 34 24.53 -5.20 -1.88
N PRO A 35 25.35 -5.55 -0.87
CA PRO A 35 24.85 -5.88 0.47
C PRO A 35 24.12 -4.74 1.19
N GLU A 36 24.38 -3.48 0.83
CA GLU A 36 23.77 -2.29 1.43
C GLU A 36 22.71 -1.63 0.52
N LEU A 37 22.19 -2.36 -0.47
CA LEU A 37 21.19 -1.81 -1.37
C LEU A 37 19.85 -1.54 -0.67
N LEU A 38 19.13 -0.55 -1.16
CA LEU A 38 17.73 -0.30 -0.89
C LEU A 38 16.90 -0.78 -2.09
N LEU A 39 15.92 -1.68 -1.89
CA LEU A 39 14.96 -2.02 -2.94
C LEU A 39 13.70 -1.16 -2.82
N HIS A 40 13.41 -0.44 -3.89
CA HIS A 40 12.21 0.35 -4.06
C HIS A 40 11.28 -0.36 -5.06
N TRP A 41 10.04 -0.67 -4.64
CA TRP A 41 9.03 -1.32 -5.49
C TRP A 41 7.98 -0.30 -5.96
N GLU A 42 7.69 -0.30 -7.27
CA GLU A 42 6.84 0.67 -7.95
C GLU A 42 5.93 -0.01 -8.98
N ASP A 43 4.67 0.43 -9.11
CA ASP A 43 3.74 0.09 -10.19
C ASP A 43 3.43 -1.43 -10.29
N PHE A 44 3.43 -2.14 -9.17
CA PHE A 44 3.03 -3.54 -9.12
C PHE A 44 1.50 -3.65 -9.06
N GLY A 45 0.96 -4.70 -9.70
CA GLY A 45 -0.45 -5.06 -9.52
C GLY A 45 -0.74 -5.27 -8.02
N ARG A 46 -1.86 -4.72 -7.53
CA ARG A 46 -2.20 -4.61 -6.11
C ARG A 46 -1.85 -5.82 -5.25
N SER A 47 -2.29 -7.02 -5.67
CA SER A 47 -2.02 -8.26 -4.93
C SER A 47 -0.52 -8.54 -4.82
N ASN A 48 0.22 -8.35 -5.91
CA ASN A 48 1.66 -8.60 -5.93
C ASN A 48 2.41 -7.54 -5.11
N ALA A 49 2.01 -6.26 -5.16
CA ALA A 49 2.64 -5.20 -4.38
C ALA A 49 2.61 -5.53 -2.88
N ALA A 50 1.43 -5.86 -2.36
CA ALA A 50 1.24 -6.25 -0.96
C ALA A 50 2.02 -7.53 -0.60
N THR A 51 1.89 -8.59 -1.39
CA THR A 51 2.58 -9.87 -1.13
C THR A 51 4.11 -9.74 -1.16
N ILE A 52 4.66 -8.94 -2.08
CA ILE A 52 6.11 -8.69 -2.16
C ILE A 52 6.56 -7.89 -0.94
N LEU A 53 5.85 -6.81 -0.59
CA LEU A 53 6.19 -5.99 0.57
C LEU A 53 6.18 -6.83 1.85
N GLU A 54 5.10 -7.57 2.11
CA GLU A 54 4.96 -8.45 3.28
C GLU A 54 6.10 -9.47 3.38
N LYS A 55 6.47 -10.07 2.24
CA LYS A 55 7.53 -11.08 2.21
C LYS A 55 8.90 -10.53 2.58
N TYR A 56 9.20 -9.27 2.26
CA TYR A 56 10.56 -8.71 2.26
C TYR A 56 10.83 -7.59 3.25
N GLN A 57 9.81 -6.84 3.69
CA GLN A 57 9.99 -5.64 4.53
C GLN A 57 10.78 -5.89 5.82
N ASP A 58 10.64 -7.07 6.43
CA ASP A 58 11.35 -7.44 7.67
C ASP A 58 12.69 -8.17 7.43
N LYS A 59 13.07 -8.39 6.16
CA LYS A 59 14.24 -9.20 5.79
C LYS A 59 15.34 -8.40 5.12
N ILE A 60 14.97 -7.34 4.39
CA ILE A 60 15.90 -6.51 3.63
C ILE A 60 15.48 -5.04 3.75
N THR A 61 16.40 -4.12 3.47
CA THR A 61 16.06 -2.70 3.39
C THR A 61 15.24 -2.46 2.12
N THR A 62 13.93 -2.34 2.27
CA THR A 62 13.00 -2.19 1.15
C THR A 62 11.73 -1.43 1.53
N PHE A 63 11.07 -0.84 0.54
CA PHE A 63 9.76 -0.22 0.70
C PHE A 63 9.00 -0.23 -0.64
N ASN A 64 7.69 -0.02 -0.59
CA ASN A 64 6.85 0.17 -1.76
C ASN A 64 6.21 1.58 -1.72
N ASP A 65 6.41 2.39 -2.76
CA ASP A 65 5.95 3.80 -2.74
C ASP A 65 4.44 3.95 -2.95
N ASP A 66 3.83 3.10 -3.77
CA ASP A 66 2.38 3.06 -3.96
C ASP A 66 1.61 2.80 -2.65
N ILE A 67 2.19 2.00 -1.75
CA ILE A 67 1.60 1.65 -0.45
C ILE A 67 2.06 2.63 0.63
N GLN A 68 3.37 2.77 0.83
CA GLN A 68 3.94 3.48 1.98
C GLN A 68 4.24 4.94 1.65
N GLY A 69 4.82 5.22 0.48
CA GLY A 69 5.21 6.57 0.07
C GLY A 69 4.01 7.52 -0.08
N THR A 70 2.98 7.07 -0.77
CA THR A 70 1.72 7.82 -0.93
C THR A 70 1.05 8.09 0.42
N GLY A 71 1.01 7.10 1.31
CA GLY A 71 0.47 7.28 2.66
C GLY A 71 1.21 8.33 3.47
N ILE A 72 2.55 8.34 3.41
CA ILE A 72 3.40 9.29 4.16
C ILE A 72 3.14 10.74 3.70
N VAL A 73 3.07 10.98 2.39
CA VAL A 73 2.85 12.34 1.86
C VAL A 73 1.46 12.85 2.24
N VAL A 74 0.44 11.99 2.22
CA VAL A 74 -0.92 12.38 2.65
C VAL A 74 -0.95 12.67 4.14
N LEU A 75 -0.35 11.81 4.97
CA LEU A 75 -0.26 12.05 6.41
C LEU A 75 0.44 13.38 6.71
N ALA A 76 1.54 13.70 6.04
CA ALA A 76 2.23 14.99 6.19
C ALA A 76 1.30 16.17 5.86
N GLY A 77 0.50 16.06 4.81
CA GLY A 77 -0.51 17.06 4.45
C GLY A 77 -1.60 17.22 5.54
N VAL A 78 -2.11 16.11 6.07
CA VAL A 78 -3.12 16.10 7.14
C VAL A 78 -2.56 16.73 8.42
N LEU A 79 -1.35 16.35 8.85
CA LEU A 79 -0.70 16.94 10.02
C LEU A 79 -0.47 18.44 9.85
N GLY A 80 -0.09 18.87 8.65
CA GLY A 80 0.00 20.30 8.30
C GLY A 80 -1.35 21.01 8.44
N ALA A 81 -2.44 20.40 7.98
CA ALA A 81 -3.79 20.92 8.11
C ALA A 81 -4.24 20.99 9.58
N MET A 82 -3.96 19.96 10.39
CA MET A 82 -4.26 19.95 11.83
C MET A 82 -3.54 21.09 12.57
N ASN A 83 -2.28 21.33 12.23
CA ASN A 83 -1.51 22.45 12.78
C ASN A 83 -2.12 23.82 12.39
N ILE A 84 -2.72 23.96 11.21
CA ILE A 84 -3.41 25.21 10.82
C ILE A 84 -4.76 25.34 11.54
N ALA A 85 -5.53 24.25 11.59
CA ALA A 85 -6.85 24.20 12.21
C ALA A 85 -6.82 24.27 13.75
N GLN A 86 -5.65 23.99 14.36
CA GLN A 86 -5.49 23.83 15.81
C GLN A 86 -6.36 22.70 16.36
N GLU A 87 -6.49 21.62 15.58
CA GLU A 87 -7.26 20.42 15.92
C GLU A 87 -6.33 19.22 16.14
N LYS A 88 -6.82 18.19 16.81
CA LYS A 88 -6.09 16.94 16.98
C LYS A 88 -6.46 15.97 15.88
N LEU A 89 -5.49 15.17 15.43
CA LEU A 89 -5.73 14.09 14.49
C LEU A 89 -6.72 13.06 15.05
N THR A 90 -6.59 12.75 16.34
CA THR A 90 -7.45 11.81 17.08
C THR A 90 -8.92 12.21 17.20
N ASP A 91 -9.25 13.47 16.92
CA ASP A 91 -10.64 13.95 16.91
C ASP A 91 -11.30 13.82 15.51
N GLN A 92 -10.52 13.54 14.47
CA GLN A 92 -10.97 13.53 13.08
C GLN A 92 -11.65 12.23 12.66
N THR A 93 -12.44 12.34 11.60
CA THR A 93 -13.04 11.21 10.88
C THR A 93 -12.62 11.29 9.42
N PHE A 94 -12.16 10.16 8.88
CA PHE A 94 -11.57 10.07 7.55
C PHE A 94 -12.50 9.33 6.59
N LEU A 95 -12.67 9.88 5.39
CA LEU A 95 -13.34 9.19 4.29
C LEU A 95 -12.39 9.09 3.09
N THR A 96 -12.10 7.87 2.68
CA THR A 96 -11.29 7.58 1.50
C THR A 96 -12.19 7.23 0.32
N PHE A 97 -12.16 8.06 -0.71
CA PHE A 97 -12.90 7.82 -1.95
C PHE A 97 -12.02 7.07 -2.97
N GLY A 98 -12.19 5.75 -3.03
CA GLY A 98 -11.40 4.82 -3.82
C GLY A 98 -10.62 3.86 -2.93
N ALA A 99 -11.16 2.68 -2.66
CA ALA A 99 -10.52 1.63 -1.85
C ALA A 99 -9.53 0.77 -2.65
N GLY A 100 -8.68 1.41 -3.48
CA GLY A 100 -7.56 0.83 -4.24
C GLY A 100 -6.24 0.76 -3.43
N THR A 101 -5.13 0.32 -4.04
CA THR A 101 -3.82 0.18 -3.35
C THR A 101 -3.44 1.45 -2.59
N ALA A 102 -3.46 2.59 -3.28
CA ALA A 102 -3.14 3.88 -2.69
C ALA A 102 -4.13 4.29 -1.58
N GLY A 103 -5.45 4.15 -1.82
CA GLY A 103 -6.47 4.57 -0.87
C GLY A 103 -6.42 3.79 0.45
N VAL A 104 -6.21 2.47 0.36
CA VAL A 104 -6.02 1.62 1.54
C VAL A 104 -4.67 1.90 2.20
N GLY A 105 -3.59 2.08 1.43
CA GLY A 105 -2.28 2.46 1.96
C GLY A 105 -2.31 3.77 2.77
N ILE A 106 -3.01 4.78 2.27
CA ILE A 106 -3.26 6.05 2.98
C ILE A 106 -4.05 5.81 4.28
N ALA A 107 -5.15 5.05 4.22
CA ALA A 107 -5.99 4.78 5.38
C ALA A 107 -5.20 4.04 6.47
N ASN A 108 -4.42 3.03 6.10
CA ASN A 108 -3.55 2.30 7.02
C ASN A 108 -2.47 3.21 7.63
N GLN A 109 -1.86 4.08 6.83
CA GLN A 109 -0.85 5.02 7.34
C GLN A 109 -1.44 6.02 8.36
N LEU A 110 -2.67 6.49 8.14
CA LEU A 110 -3.38 7.35 9.08
C LEU A 110 -3.82 6.58 10.32
N LEU A 111 -4.29 5.34 10.17
CA LEU A 111 -4.67 4.45 11.26
C LEU A 111 -3.48 4.22 12.20
N ASP A 112 -2.31 3.90 11.65
CA ASP A 112 -1.07 3.71 12.42
C ASP A 112 -0.72 4.98 13.20
N GLU A 113 -0.91 6.16 12.63
CA GLU A 113 -0.63 7.42 13.31
C GLU A 113 -1.62 7.69 14.45
N LEU A 114 -2.91 7.41 14.27
CA LEU A 114 -3.90 7.50 15.34
C LEU A 114 -3.57 6.59 16.53
N ILE A 115 -3.09 5.38 16.25
CA ILE A 115 -2.65 4.43 17.28
C ILE A 115 -1.39 4.95 17.99
N ARG A 116 -0.43 5.52 17.25
CA ARG A 116 0.77 6.17 17.83
C ARG A 116 0.42 7.38 18.69
N GLU A 117 -0.62 8.14 18.36
CA GLU A 117 -1.15 9.23 19.18
C GLU A 117 -1.93 8.75 20.41
N GLY A 118 -2.14 7.43 20.55
CA GLY A 118 -2.62 6.80 21.78
C GLY A 118 -4.05 6.26 21.73
N LEU A 119 -4.71 6.23 20.57
CA LEU A 119 -5.98 5.51 20.42
C LEU A 119 -5.76 3.99 20.43
N SER A 120 -6.76 3.25 20.90
CA SER A 120 -6.80 1.82 20.61
C SER A 120 -7.04 1.57 19.12
N GLU A 121 -6.64 0.39 18.62
CA GLU A 121 -6.88 0.03 17.21
C GLU A 121 -8.38 0.04 16.87
N GLU A 122 -9.25 -0.42 17.77
CA GLU A 122 -10.70 -0.42 17.57
C GLU A 122 -11.25 1.01 17.44
N GLU A 123 -10.87 1.91 18.35
CA GLU A 123 -11.26 3.32 18.28
C GLU A 123 -10.73 3.98 17.01
N ALA A 124 -9.48 3.72 16.65
CA ALA A 124 -8.87 4.30 15.46
C ALA A 124 -9.56 3.80 14.19
N ARG A 125 -9.85 2.50 14.06
CA ARG A 125 -10.60 1.92 12.93
C ARG A 125 -12.00 2.51 12.79
N SER A 126 -12.67 2.81 13.90
CA SER A 126 -14.01 3.43 13.89
C SER A 126 -14.05 4.83 13.24
N ARG A 127 -12.89 5.47 13.05
CA ARG A 127 -12.76 6.78 12.39
C ARG A 127 -12.70 6.71 10.87
N PHE A 128 -12.64 5.54 10.26
CA PHE A 128 -12.44 5.39 8.81
C PHE A 128 -13.68 4.89 8.08
N TYR A 129 -13.93 5.51 6.93
CA TYR A 129 -14.96 5.11 5.97
C TYR A 129 -14.34 5.00 4.58
N LEU A 130 -14.56 3.89 3.89
CA LEU A 130 -14.02 3.66 2.55
C LEU A 130 -15.16 3.56 1.53
N VAL A 131 -14.98 4.21 0.39
CA VAL A 131 -15.91 4.16 -0.74
C VAL A 131 -15.19 3.56 -1.94
N ASP A 132 -15.85 2.69 -2.70
CA ASP A 132 -15.34 2.14 -3.96
C ASP A 132 -16.48 2.02 -5.01
N LYS A 133 -16.28 1.27 -6.10
CA LYS A 133 -17.28 1.04 -7.16
C LYS A 133 -18.63 0.54 -6.63
N GLN A 134 -18.66 -0.11 -5.47
CA GLN A 134 -19.86 -0.61 -4.80
C GLN A 134 -20.60 0.48 -4.00
N GLY A 135 -20.00 1.66 -3.82
CA GLY A 135 -20.45 2.69 -2.89
C GLY A 135 -19.66 2.65 -1.58
N LEU A 136 -20.29 3.11 -0.49
CA LEU A 136 -19.72 2.98 0.86
C LEU A 136 -19.58 1.50 1.22
N LEU A 137 -18.41 1.11 1.71
CA LEU A 137 -18.10 -0.27 2.05
C LEU A 137 -18.57 -0.60 3.48
N PHE A 138 -19.19 -1.76 3.61
CA PHE A 138 -19.69 -2.36 4.85
C PHE A 138 -19.19 -3.80 4.97
N GLU A 139 -19.20 -4.38 6.17
CA GLU A 139 -18.73 -5.77 6.41
C GLU A 139 -19.45 -6.82 5.53
N ASP A 140 -20.68 -6.56 5.13
CA ASP A 140 -21.50 -7.43 4.28
C ASP A 140 -21.41 -7.08 2.78
N THR A 141 -20.51 -6.18 2.39
CA THR A 141 -20.31 -5.84 0.98
C THR A 141 -19.73 -7.05 0.22
N PRO A 142 -20.39 -7.51 -0.86
CA PRO A 142 -19.88 -8.62 -1.66
C PRO A 142 -18.52 -8.32 -2.28
N ASP A 143 -17.70 -9.37 -2.43
CA ASP A 143 -16.38 -9.33 -3.06
C ASP A 143 -15.36 -8.39 -2.39
N LEU A 144 -15.51 -8.12 -1.09
CA LEU A 144 -14.46 -7.45 -0.31
C LEU A 144 -13.18 -8.28 -0.30
N THR A 145 -12.06 -7.59 -0.47
CA THR A 145 -10.71 -8.15 -0.32
C THR A 145 -10.11 -7.67 0.99
N GLU A 146 -9.24 -8.48 1.59
CA GLU A 146 -8.38 -8.01 2.67
C GLU A 146 -7.49 -6.87 2.16
N GLY A 147 -7.26 -5.88 3.02
CA GLY A 147 -6.51 -4.65 2.75
C GLY A 147 -5.80 -4.14 3.99
#